data_AF-A0A4Y2WNA1-F1
#
_entry.id   AF-A0A4Y2WNA1-F1
#
_cell.length_a   1.000
_cell.length_b   1.000
_cell.length_c   1.000
_cell.angle_alpha   90.00
_cell.angle_beta   90.00
_cell.angle_gamma   90.00
#
_symmetry.space_group_name_H-M   'P 1'
#
loop_
_entity.id
_entity.type
_entity.pdbx_description
1 polymer ?
#
loop_
_entity_poly.entity_id
_entity_poly.type
_entity_poly.pdbx_seq_one_letter_code
_entity_poly.pdbx_strand_id
1 'polypeptide(L)'
;MGTRLRNLRNKYSIKLSDGKKISGRGRLTNAQILLIQKYYALAIRRNTSKSVDELSKSIWAIYFHKLSTDAKPQHSLCPMGSDSWCGFNESLSSGEKYIHKHSLPKPVLLKTKKVFRVLAD
;
A
#
# COMPACT_ATOMS: atom_id res chain seq x y z
N MET A 1 -4.49 7.19 -9.02
CA MET A 1 -4.24 5.83 -8.49
C MET A 1 -5.15 4.74 -9.10
N GLY A 2 -6.46 4.75 -8.84
CA GLY A 2 -7.37 3.65 -9.20
C GLY A 2 -7.35 3.22 -10.68
N THR A 3 -7.54 4.17 -11.61
CA THR A 3 -7.53 3.89 -13.06
C THR A 3 -6.21 3.26 -13.52
N ARG A 4 -5.06 3.80 -13.08
CA ARG A 4 -3.74 3.25 -13.42
C ARG A 4 -3.59 1.80 -12.95
N LEU A 5 -4.07 1.46 -11.75
CA LEU A 5 -4.05 0.09 -11.24
C LEU A 5 -5.02 -0.84 -11.98
N ARG A 6 -6.22 -0.37 -12.37
CA ARG A 6 -7.16 -1.17 -13.18
C ARG A 6 -6.58 -1.47 -14.57
N ASN A 7 -6.00 -0.46 -15.21
CA ASN A 7 -5.34 -0.62 -16.52
C ASN A 7 -4.16 -1.58 -16.42
N LEU A 8 -3.32 -1.45 -15.38
CA LEU A 8 -2.23 -2.38 -15.12
C LEU A 8 -2.77 -3.81 -14.95
N ARG A 9 -3.78 -4.01 -14.10
CA ARG A 9 -4.35 -5.34 -13.88
C ARG A 9 -4.90 -5.96 -15.17
N ASN A 10 -5.57 -5.18 -16.00
CA ASN A 10 -6.19 -5.67 -17.24
C ASN A 10 -5.16 -5.90 -18.36
N LYS A 11 -4.06 -5.14 -18.39
CA LYS A 11 -3.00 -5.27 -19.41
C LYS A 11 -2.13 -6.51 -19.21
N TYR A 12 -1.99 -7.01 -17.98
CA TYR A 12 -1.13 -8.14 -17.66
C TYR A 12 -1.92 -9.46 -17.61
N SER A 13 -2.10 -10.08 -18.78
CA SER A 13 -2.46 -11.51 -18.89
C SER A 13 -1.26 -12.45 -18.66
N ILE A 14 -0.05 -11.90 -18.51
CA ILE A 14 1.20 -12.62 -18.31
C ILE A 14 1.36 -13.01 -16.84
N LYS A 15 1.84 -14.24 -16.62
CA LYS A 15 2.26 -14.75 -15.30
C LYS A 15 3.39 -13.87 -14.75
N LEU A 16 3.31 -13.56 -13.45
CA LEU A 16 4.39 -12.89 -12.73
C LEU A 16 5.51 -13.90 -12.40
N SER A 17 6.55 -13.45 -11.71
CA SER A 17 7.70 -14.30 -11.34
C SER A 17 7.33 -15.51 -10.46
N ASP A 18 6.14 -15.51 -9.85
CA ASP A 18 5.60 -16.63 -9.09
C ASP A 18 4.66 -17.54 -9.90
N GLY A 19 4.67 -17.43 -11.24
CA GLY A 19 3.86 -18.24 -12.14
C GLY A 19 2.36 -17.93 -12.11
N LYS A 20 1.92 -16.91 -11.37
CA LYS A 20 0.50 -16.54 -11.19
C LYS A 20 0.18 -15.22 -11.86
N LYS A 21 -1.08 -15.04 -12.29
CA LYS A 21 -1.57 -13.77 -12.87
C LYS A 21 -1.49 -12.62 -11.85
N ILE A 22 -1.52 -11.37 -12.29
CA ILE A 22 -1.55 -10.21 -11.36
C ILE A 22 -2.87 -10.11 -10.57
N SER A 23 -3.97 -10.58 -11.15
CA SER A 23 -5.29 -10.66 -10.57
C SER A 23 -5.57 -12.03 -9.95
N GLY A 24 -6.70 -12.15 -9.23
CA GLY A 24 -7.14 -13.39 -8.59
C GLY A 24 -7.24 -13.28 -7.06
N ARG A 25 -7.69 -14.36 -6.42
CA ARG A 25 -7.84 -14.44 -4.95
C ARG A 25 -6.49 -14.17 -4.28
N GLY A 26 -6.49 -13.28 -3.27
CA GLY A 26 -5.27 -12.86 -2.56
C GLY A 26 -4.32 -11.96 -3.36
N ARG A 27 -4.76 -11.40 -4.49
CA ARG A 27 -3.92 -10.56 -5.39
C ARG A 27 -4.63 -9.24 -5.71
N LEU A 28 -4.29 -8.59 -6.83
CA LEU A 28 -4.80 -7.27 -7.20
C LEU A 28 -6.27 -7.33 -7.67
N THR A 29 -7.19 -7.50 -6.74
CA THR A 29 -8.64 -7.52 -6.97
C THR A 29 -9.22 -6.09 -7.07
N ASN A 30 -10.48 -5.98 -7.54
CA ASN A 30 -11.22 -4.71 -7.47
C ASN A 30 -11.25 -4.13 -6.06
N ALA A 31 -11.53 -4.95 -5.05
CA ALA A 31 -11.57 -4.53 -3.65
C ALA A 31 -10.21 -3.99 -3.17
N GLN A 32 -9.09 -4.65 -3.53
CA GLN A 32 -7.76 -4.16 -3.19
C GLN A 32 -7.44 -2.83 -3.89
N ILE A 33 -7.82 -2.67 -5.16
CA ILE A 33 -7.64 -1.41 -5.89
C ILE A 33 -8.44 -0.28 -5.24
N LEU A 34 -9.70 -0.52 -4.86
CA LEU A 34 -10.54 0.46 -4.16
C LEU A 34 -9.95 0.85 -2.81
N LEU A 35 -9.44 -0.12 -2.06
CA LEU A 35 -8.79 0.13 -0.77
C LEU A 35 -7.52 0.98 -0.92
N ILE A 36 -6.66 0.66 -1.89
CA ILE A 36 -5.46 1.46 -2.20
C ILE A 36 -5.86 2.87 -2.66
N GLN A 37 -6.92 3.00 -3.45
CA GLN A 37 -7.44 4.30 -3.87
C GLN A 37 -7.97 5.12 -2.68
N LYS A 38 -8.68 4.50 -1.73
CA LYS A 38 -9.13 5.16 -0.49
C LYS A 38 -7.94 5.67 0.33
N TYR A 39 -6.92 4.84 0.53
CA TYR A 39 -5.71 5.26 1.26
C TYR A 39 -4.97 6.38 0.55
N TYR A 40 -4.90 6.35 -0.79
CA TYR A 40 -4.30 7.44 -1.56
C TYR A 40 -5.03 8.77 -1.37
N ALA A 41 -6.36 8.76 -1.39
CA ALA A 41 -7.15 9.96 -1.12
C ALA A 41 -6.95 10.49 0.32
N LEU A 42 -6.85 9.59 1.31
CA LEU A 42 -6.53 9.95 2.69
C LEU A 42 -5.12 10.55 2.82
N ALA A 43 -4.13 10.00 2.11
CA ALA A 43 -2.78 10.55 2.08
C ALA A 43 -2.78 11.99 1.57
N ILE A 44 -3.50 12.30 0.48
CA ILE A 44 -3.64 13.68 -0.01
C ILE A 44 -4.30 14.57 1.04
N ARG A 45 -5.45 14.16 1.58
CA ARG A 45 -6.23 14.97 2.55
C ARG A 45 -5.45 15.29 3.83
N ARG A 46 -4.59 14.38 4.29
CA ARG A 46 -3.77 14.57 5.50
C ARG A 46 -2.51 15.41 5.28
N ASN A 47 -2.15 15.67 4.02
CA ASN A 47 -0.92 16.37 3.66
C ASN A 47 -1.20 17.69 2.90
N THR A 48 -2.43 18.23 2.93
CA THR A 48 -2.80 19.46 2.20
C THR A 48 -2.00 20.69 2.62
N SER A 49 -1.54 20.74 3.87
CA SER A 49 -0.70 21.81 4.42
C SER A 49 0.75 21.39 4.63
N LYS A 50 1.15 20.22 4.11
CA LYS A 50 2.50 19.67 4.29
C LYS A 50 3.33 19.77 3.01
N SER A 51 4.62 19.51 3.12
CA SER A 51 5.52 19.48 1.96
C SER A 51 5.19 18.33 1.01
N VAL A 52 5.64 18.47 -0.24
CA VAL A 52 5.56 17.40 -1.24
C VAL A 52 6.23 16.13 -0.72
N ASP A 53 7.39 16.23 -0.07
CA ASP A 53 8.10 15.09 0.52
C ASP A 53 7.25 14.30 1.52
N GLU A 54 6.45 14.97 2.36
CA GLU A 54 5.56 14.30 3.31
C GLU A 54 4.39 13.60 2.62
N LEU A 55 3.87 14.18 1.54
CA LEU A 55 2.91 13.51 0.67
C LEU A 55 3.54 12.28 -0.01
N SER A 56 4.76 12.39 -0.54
CA SER A 56 5.51 11.30 -1.17
C SER A 56 5.74 10.15 -0.19
N LYS A 57 6.19 10.45 1.04
CA LYS A 57 6.33 9.45 2.12
C LYS A 57 4.99 8.78 2.43
N SER A 58 3.91 9.56 2.54
CA SER A 58 2.57 9.02 2.81
C SER A 58 2.06 8.11 1.68
N ILE A 59 2.39 8.40 0.42
CA ILE A 59 2.05 7.55 -0.72
C ILE A 59 2.87 6.26 -0.70
N TRP A 60 4.17 6.33 -0.42
CA TRP A 60 5.02 5.15 -0.27
C TRP A 60 4.64 4.30 0.94
N ALA A 61 4.17 4.89 2.04
CA ALA A 61 3.64 4.15 3.19
C ALA A 61 2.51 3.19 2.78
N ILE A 62 1.64 3.56 1.82
CA ILE A 62 0.60 2.68 1.28
C ILE A 62 1.21 1.47 0.57
N TYR A 63 2.28 1.67 -0.21
CA TYR A 63 2.98 0.59 -0.90
C TYR A 63 3.56 -0.41 0.10
N PHE A 64 4.25 0.10 1.13
CA PHE A 64 4.86 -0.76 2.15
C PHE A 64 3.83 -1.43 3.04
N HIS A 65 2.73 -0.76 3.40
CA HIS A 65 1.58 -1.39 4.08
C HIS A 65 1.07 -2.64 3.35
N LYS A 66 0.99 -2.58 2.02
CA LYS A 66 0.53 -3.72 1.21
C LYS A 66 1.59 -4.80 1.02
N LEU A 67 2.84 -4.51 1.32
CA LEU A 67 3.95 -5.47 1.30
C LEU A 67 4.24 -6.07 2.68
N SER A 68 3.84 -5.39 3.77
CA SER A 68 4.05 -5.81 5.15
C SER A 68 3.37 -7.13 5.46
N THR A 69 4.04 -7.96 6.25
CA THR A 69 3.52 -9.20 6.85
C THR A 69 3.97 -9.26 8.30
N ASP A 70 3.40 -10.17 9.10
CA ASP A 70 3.83 -10.35 10.49
C ASP A 70 5.32 -10.69 10.60
N ALA A 71 5.84 -11.50 9.67
CA ALA A 71 7.26 -11.85 9.62
C ALA A 71 8.16 -10.72 9.10
N LYS A 72 7.60 -9.74 8.36
CA LYS A 72 8.35 -8.63 7.78
C LYS A 72 7.51 -7.34 7.77
N PRO A 73 7.30 -6.71 8.94
CA PRO A 73 6.57 -5.46 9.04
C PRO A 73 7.36 -4.33 8.36
N GLN A 74 6.68 -3.50 7.57
CA GLN A 74 7.29 -2.38 6.83
C GLN A 74 6.45 -1.11 7.03
N HIS A 75 6.51 -0.56 8.24
CA HIS A 75 5.71 0.60 8.66
C HIS A 75 6.55 1.85 8.97
N SER A 76 7.83 1.87 8.61
CA SER A 76 8.77 2.96 8.93
C SER A 76 8.43 4.33 8.31
N LEU A 77 7.61 4.37 7.26
CA LEU A 77 7.13 5.62 6.65
C LEU A 77 5.81 6.12 7.24
N CYS A 78 5.27 5.42 8.24
CA CYS A 78 4.03 5.80 8.89
C CYS A 78 4.34 6.59 10.16
N PRO A 79 3.44 7.48 10.60
CA PRO A 79 3.64 8.16 11.87
C PRO A 79 3.74 7.16 13.02
N MET A 80 4.51 7.52 14.04
CA MET A 80 4.62 6.78 15.29
C MET A 80 3.66 7.36 16.34
N GLY A 81 3.46 6.63 17.43
CA GLY A 81 2.65 7.09 18.58
C GLY A 81 1.23 6.54 18.57
N SER A 82 0.54 6.76 19.70
CA SER A 82 -0.85 6.33 19.94
C SER A 82 -1.84 6.93 18.95
N ASP A 83 -1.55 8.13 18.42
CA ASP A 83 -2.44 8.81 17.47
C ASP A 83 -2.12 8.44 16.02
N SER A 84 -1.27 7.42 15.81
CA SER A 84 -0.92 6.96 14.48
C SER A 84 -2.13 6.37 13.78
N TRP A 85 -2.40 6.82 12.56
CA TRP A 85 -3.38 6.16 11.70
C TRP A 85 -2.93 4.77 11.23
N CYS A 86 -1.68 4.39 11.49
CA CYS A 86 -1.13 3.09 11.20
C CYS A 86 -1.29 2.17 12.41
N GLY A 87 -2.25 1.25 12.34
CA GLY A 87 -2.54 0.33 13.44
C GLY A 87 -1.34 -0.50 13.92
N PHE A 88 -0.32 -0.75 13.07
CA PHE A 88 0.91 -1.41 13.54
C PHE A 88 1.73 -0.49 14.44
N ASN A 89 1.99 0.76 14.03
CA ASN A 89 2.78 1.70 14.84
C ASN A 89 2.03 2.19 16.08
N GLU A 90 0.71 2.30 15.99
CA GLU A 90 -0.17 2.56 17.12
C GLU A 90 -0.11 1.41 18.14
N SER A 91 -0.18 0.15 17.67
CA SER A 91 -0.07 -1.01 18.57
C SER A 91 1.28 -1.12 19.28
N LEU A 92 2.38 -0.63 18.67
CA LEU A 92 3.67 -0.53 19.35
C LEU A 92 3.62 0.42 20.55
N SER A 93 2.74 1.42 20.52
CA SER A 93 2.59 2.41 21.59
C SER A 93 1.61 1.93 22.67
N SER A 94 0.52 1.26 22.28
CA SER A 94 -0.47 0.72 23.22
C SER A 94 -0.08 -0.65 23.82
N GLY A 95 0.88 -1.35 23.21
CA GLY A 95 1.26 -2.71 23.58
C GLY A 95 0.32 -3.79 23.03
N GLU A 96 -0.65 -3.42 22.20
CA GLU A 96 -1.59 -4.37 21.59
C GLU A 96 -0.95 -5.22 20.50
N LYS A 97 -1.48 -6.44 20.32
CA LYS A 97 -1.05 -7.35 19.26
C LYS A 97 -1.68 -6.95 17.92
N TYR A 98 -0.86 -6.53 16.97
CA TYR A 98 -1.27 -6.31 15.58
C TYR A 98 -1.10 -7.58 14.73
N ILE A 99 -2.06 -7.84 13.85
CA ILE A 99 -2.00 -8.92 12.85
C ILE A 99 -2.18 -8.31 11.46
N HIS A 100 -1.22 -8.53 10.58
CA HIS A 100 -1.26 -8.01 9.22
C HIS A 100 -2.37 -8.67 8.42
N LYS A 101 -3.29 -7.84 7.92
CA LYS A 101 -4.37 -8.26 7.05
C LYS A 101 -4.17 -7.65 5.66
N HIS A 102 -4.66 -8.34 4.65
CA HIS A 102 -4.75 -7.80 3.29
C HIS A 102 -3.40 -7.42 2.64
N SER A 103 -2.31 -8.07 3.04
CA SER A 103 -1.03 -8.03 2.34
C SER A 103 -1.18 -8.62 0.93
N LEU A 104 -0.36 -8.14 0.01
CA LEU A 104 -0.33 -8.59 -1.37
C LEU A 104 1.04 -9.22 -1.67
N PRO A 105 1.10 -10.25 -2.54
CA PRO A 105 2.37 -10.89 -2.86
C PRO A 105 3.38 -9.91 -3.45
N LYS A 106 4.66 -10.05 -3.08
CA LYS A 106 5.76 -9.23 -3.59
C LYS A 106 5.77 -9.10 -5.13
N PRO A 107 5.53 -10.15 -5.94
CA PRO A 107 5.46 -10.01 -7.39
C PRO A 107 4.37 -9.04 -7.86
N VAL A 108 3.22 -9.00 -7.18
CA VAL A 108 2.13 -8.07 -7.49
C VAL A 108 2.56 -6.64 -7.18
N LEU A 109 3.15 -6.40 -6.00
CA LEU A 109 3.63 -5.07 -5.59
C LEU A 109 4.72 -4.56 -6.52
N LEU A 110 5.66 -5.41 -6.93
CA LEU A 110 6.70 -5.01 -7.89
C LEU A 110 6.11 -4.49 -9.20
N LYS A 111 5.01 -5.07 -9.69
CA LYS A 111 4.32 -4.57 -10.88
C LYS A 111 3.57 -3.26 -10.64
N THR A 112 3.03 -3.03 -9.45
CA THR A 112 2.35 -1.77 -9.11
C THR A 112 3.32 -0.64 -8.75
N LYS A 113 4.59 -0.94 -8.42
CA LYS A 113 5.61 0.04 -7.98
C LYS A 113 5.75 1.26 -8.89
N LYS A 114 5.67 1.07 -10.22
CA LYS A 114 5.73 2.18 -11.18
C LYS A 114 4.57 3.16 -11.01
N VAL A 115 3.37 2.68 -10.65
CA VAL A 115 2.20 3.53 -10.39
C VAL A 115 2.41 4.38 -9.14
N PHE A 116 3.01 3.80 -8.09
CA PHE A 116 3.32 4.54 -6.86
C PHE A 116 4.39 5.60 -7.09
N ARG A 117 5.48 5.25 -7.78
CA ARG A 117 6.55 6.21 -8.13
C ARG A 117 5.99 7.44 -8.85
N VAL A 118 5.29 7.24 -9.96
CA VAL A 118 4.71 8.34 -10.77
C VAL A 118 3.70 9.21 -10.01
N LEU A 119 3.13 8.72 -8.90
CA LEU A 119 2.17 9.50 -8.10
C LEU A 119 2.80 10.12 -6.86
N ALA A 120 3.98 9.65 -6.44
CA ALA A 120 4.72 10.16 -5.31
C ALA A 120 5.77 11.21 -5.73
N ASP A 121 6.13 11.24 -7.01
CA ASP A 121 6.89 12.33 -7.64
C ASP A 121 5.94 13.49 -8.00
#